data_AF-A0A932VTW5-F1
#
_entry.id   AF-A0A932VTW5-F1
#
_cell.length_a   1.000
_cell.length_b   1.000
_cell.length_c   1.000
_cell.angle_alpha   90.00
_cell.angle_beta   90.00
_cell.angle_gamma   90.00
#
_symmetry.space_group_name_H-M   'P 1'
#
loop_
_entity.id
_entity.type
_entity.pdbx_description
1 polymer ?
#
loop_
_entity_poly.entity_id
_entity_poly.type
_entity_poly.pdbx_seq_one_letter_code
_entity_poly.pdbx_strand_id
1 'polypeptide(L)' 'MKAQRTFTVVIERDEEGYYMATVSALRGCHTQAKNLVTLMKRVREVIELCRD' A
#
# COMPACT_ATOMS: atom_id res chain seq x y z
N MET A 1 -17.71 17.17 0.22
CA MET A 1 -17.50 15.83 -0.37
C MET A 1 -15.99 15.61 -0.50
N LYS A 2 -15.42 14.51 0.04
CA LYS A 2 -13.98 14.21 -0.16
C LYS A 2 -13.77 13.72 -1.60
N ALA A 3 -12.82 14.30 -2.32
CA ALA A 3 -12.47 13.86 -3.66
C ALA A 3 -11.94 12.41 -3.62
N GLN A 4 -12.52 11.54 -4.44
CA GLN A 4 -12.03 10.18 -4.61
C GLN A 4 -10.73 10.24 -5.42
N ARG A 5 -9.65 9.69 -4.84
CA ARG A 5 -8.33 9.63 -5.49
C ARG A 5 -7.98 8.17 -5.74
N THR A 6 -7.48 7.90 -6.93
CA THR A 6 -6.95 6.60 -7.32
C THR A 6 -5.44 6.62 -7.16
N PHE A 7 -4.88 5.57 -6.58
CA PHE A 7 -3.45 5.40 -6.41
C PHE A 7 -3.01 4.13 -7.12
N THR A 8 -1.91 4.22 -7.87
CA THR A 8 -1.21 3.04 -8.39
C THR A 8 -0.36 2.44 -7.27
N VAL A 9 -0.52 1.14 -7.05
CA VAL A 9 0.20 0.38 -6.04
C VAL A 9 0.95 -0.74 -6.74
N VAL A 10 2.27 -0.75 -6.57
CA VAL A 10 3.13 -1.85 -7.05
C VAL A 10 3.22 -2.87 -5.93
N ILE A 11 2.94 -4.14 -6.24
CA ILE A 11 3.02 -5.25 -5.29
C ILE A 11 4.07 -6.22 -5.78
N GLU A 12 5.04 -6.49 -4.92
CA GLU A 12 6.11 -7.46 -5.14
C GLU A 12 5.97 -8.58 -4.10
N ARG A 13 6.40 -9.79 -4.45
CA ARG A 13 6.47 -10.91 -3.51
C ARG A 13 7.92 -11.34 -3.38
N ASP A 14 8.41 -11.45 -2.15
CA ASP A 14 9.77 -11.89 -1.88
C ASP A 14 9.89 -13.42 -1.76
N GLU A 15 11.12 -13.89 -1.59
CA GLU A 15 11.47 -15.31 -1.47
C GLU A 15 10.91 -15.95 -0.18
N GLU A 16 10.67 -15.17 0.87
CA GLU A 16 10.05 -15.63 2.12
C GLU A 16 8.51 -15.66 2.06
N GLY A 17 7.95 -15.25 0.93
CA GLY A 17 6.52 -15.25 0.67
C GLY A 17 5.76 -14.06 1.27
N TYR A 18 6.45 -13.00 1.71
CA TYR A 18 5.81 -11.73 2.03
C TYR A 18 5.47 -10.98 0.74
N TYR A 19 4.37 -10.24 0.81
CA TYR A 19 4.03 -9.23 -0.18
C TYR A 19 4.48 -7.87 0.33
N MET A 20 5.19 -7.11 -0.51
CA MET A 20 5.58 -5.73 -0.29
C MET A 20 4.78 -4.83 -1.24
N ALA A 21 4.15 -3.78 -0.71
CA ALA A 21 3.40 -2.81 -1.47
C ALA A 21 4.08 -1.44 -1.42
N THR A 22 4.14 -0.77 -2.57
CA THR A 22 4.70 0.57 -2.76
C THR A 22 3.66 1.45 -3.46
N VAL A 23 3.37 2.63 -2.91
CA VAL A 23 2.43 3.59 -3.53
C VAL A 23 3.22 4.59 -4.37
N SER A 24 3.14 4.49 -5.71
CA SER A 24 4.01 5.27 -6.62
C SER A 24 3.91 6.80 -6.43
N ALA A 25 2.73 7.29 -6.07
CA ALA A 25 2.49 8.72 -5.89
C ALA A 25 2.90 9.25 -4.50
N LEU A 26 3.22 8.37 -3.54
CA LEU A 26 3.57 8.73 -2.17
C LEU A 26 4.97 8.20 -1.86
N ARG A 27 5.98 9.07 -2.02
CA ARG A 27 7.38 8.70 -1.84
C ARG A 27 7.62 8.16 -0.42
N GLY A 28 8.21 6.97 -0.31
CA GLY A 28 8.48 6.31 0.97
C GLY A 28 7.26 5.62 1.60
N CYS A 29 6.11 5.60 0.92
CA CYS A 29 4.91 4.94 1.39
C CYS A 29 4.94 3.45 1.01
N HIS A 30 5.39 2.63 1.96
CA HIS A 30 5.52 1.19 1.79
C HIS A 30 4.85 0.44 2.95
N THR A 31 4.35 -0.75 2.68
CA THR A 31 3.88 -1.69 3.70
C THR A 31 4.07 -3.13 3.23
N GLN A 32 3.98 -4.09 4.14
CA GLN A 32 4.14 -5.51 3.81
C GLN A 32 3.17 -6.39 4.59
N ALA A 33 2.84 -7.57 4.07
CA ALA A 33 2.06 -8.59 4.76
C ALA A 33 2.25 -9.98 4.12
N LYS A 34 1.99 -11.06 4.88
CA LYS A 34 2.02 -12.45 4.36
C LYS A 34 0.85 -12.83 3.44
N ASN A 35 -0.16 -11.97 3.32
CA ASN A 35 -1.32 -12.23 2.46
C ASN A 35 -1.84 -10.92 1.85
N LEU A 36 -2.42 -11.02 0.65
CA LEU A 36 -2.90 -9.88 -0.13
C LEU A 36 -4.05 -9.12 0.55
N VAL A 37 -4.93 -9.80 1.30
CA VAL A 37 -6.07 -9.15 1.97
C VAL A 37 -5.58 -8.20 3.07
N THR A 38 -4.68 -8.67 3.93
CA THR A 38 -4.02 -7.86 4.97
C THR A 38 -3.17 -6.76 4.35
N LEU A 39 -2.44 -7.06 3.26
CA LEU A 39 -1.66 -6.04 2.54
C LEU A 39 -2.56 -4.90 2.08
N MET A 40 -3.65 -5.21 1.40
CA MET A 40 -4.56 -4.19 0.87
C MET A 40 -5.29 -3.39 1.96
N LYS A 41 -5.50 -3.97 3.15
CA LYS A 41 -5.97 -3.21 4.32
C LYS A 41 -4.92 -2.18 4.75
N ARG A 42 -3.67 -2.61 4.96
CA ARG A 42 -2.55 -1.73 5.36
C ARG A 42 -2.23 -0.65 4.34
N VAL A 43 -2.34 -0.96 3.04
CA VAL A 43 -2.17 0.01 1.95
C VAL A 43 -3.15 1.18 2.08
N ARG A 44 -4.42 0.89 2.39
CA ARG A 44 -5.42 1.96 2.59
C ARG A 44 -5.09 2.80 3.82
N GLU A 45 -4.73 2.15 4.93
CA GLU A 45 -4.35 2.83 6.18
C GLU A 45 -3.15 3.76 5.98
N VAL A 46 -2.09 3.30 5.30
CA VAL A 46 -0.89 4.13 5.07
C VAL A 46 -1.14 5.26 4.07
N ILE A 47 -1.99 5.06 3.05
CA ILE A 47 -2.42 6.14 2.15
C ILE A 47 -3.19 7.20 2.94
N GLU A 48 -4.04 6.80 3.88
CA GLU A 48 -4.78 7.75 4.72
C GLU A 48 -3.84 8.53 5.65
N LEU A 49 -2.86 7.87 6.29
CA LEU A 49 -1.88 8.50 7.16
C LEU A 49 -0.93 9.47 6.42
N CYS A 50 -0.53 9.15 5.19
CA CYS A 50 0.36 10.00 4.40
C CYS A 50 -0.35 11.16 3.69
N ARG A 51 -1.68 11.29 3.84
CA ARG A 51 -2.49 12.35 3.19
C ARG A 51 -2.75 13.57 4.08
N ASP A 52 -2.13 13.63 5.26
CA ASP A 52 -2.15 14.78 6.15
C ASP A 52 -1.13 15.86 5.74
#